data_AF-A0A7R9YBD9-F1
#
_entry.id   AF-A0A7R9YBD9-F1
#
_cell.length_a   1.000
_cell.length_b   1.000
_cell.length_c   1.000
_cell.angle_alpha   90.00
_cell.angle_beta   90.00
_cell.angle_gamma   90.00
#
_symmetry.space_group_name_H-M   'P 1'
#
loop_
_entity.id
_entity.type
_entity.pdbx_description
1 polymer ?
#
loop_
_entity_poly.entity_id
_entity_poly.type
_entity_poly.pdbx_seq_one_letter_code
_entity_poly.pdbx_strand_id
1 'polypeptide(L)'
;FVGPQSVGMSLLFGTPERDLSLPAFQKLCARIREASRRPNGSVGDAEGVEMLRSLGEFLVFGEMESEAANEPRKDVHFDVFCEGNTLGACVELTNRINSSGAKIQLLQTLSILVQNVRSATSLFFLLSNNYVNQVLETILEDRMDDADLIDAFVAFCKTLALRINPRTVQFFFADRACTYCPLFEKCLLFLRADDTMVRTSAMTILLHFLALGSR
;
A
#
# COMPACT_ATOMS: atom_id res chain seq x y z
N PHE A 1 -37.44 -13.59 1.46
CA PHE A 1 -36.64 -13.67 0.24
C PHE A 1 -35.32 -12.93 0.50
N VAL A 2 -34.32 -13.65 1.02
CA VAL A 2 -32.99 -13.13 1.32
C VAL A 2 -32.07 -13.56 0.18
N GLY A 3 -31.42 -12.59 -0.46
CA GLY A 3 -30.54 -12.79 -1.61
C GLY A 3 -29.15 -13.31 -1.23
N PRO A 4 -28.44 -13.96 -2.17
CA PRO A 4 -27.24 -14.76 -1.90
C PRO A 4 -25.95 -13.93 -1.92
N GLN A 5 -25.85 -12.90 -1.07
CA GLN A 5 -24.60 -12.10 -0.92
C GLN A 5 -23.85 -12.34 0.39
N SER A 6 -24.43 -13.06 1.36
CA SER A 6 -23.77 -13.31 2.65
C SER A 6 -22.78 -14.48 2.66
N VAL A 7 -22.70 -15.27 1.59
CA VAL A 7 -21.92 -16.52 1.57
C VAL A 7 -20.46 -16.29 1.12
N GLY A 8 -20.16 -15.14 0.50
CA GLY A 8 -18.81 -14.81 0.04
C GLY A 8 -17.83 -14.35 1.14
N MET A 9 -18.32 -13.88 2.29
CA MET A 9 -17.44 -13.37 3.37
C MET A 9 -16.87 -14.46 4.26
N SER A 10 -17.55 -15.60 4.45
CA SER A 10 -17.10 -16.61 5.43
C SER A 10 -15.83 -17.36 5.02
N LEU A 11 -15.38 -17.24 3.76
CA LEU A 11 -14.22 -17.96 3.24
C LEU A 11 -12.90 -17.16 3.24
N LEU A 12 -12.96 -15.83 3.43
CA LEU A 12 -11.75 -15.00 3.63
C LEU A 12 -11.42 -14.77 5.11
N PHE A 13 -12.42 -14.89 5.99
CA PHE A 13 -12.32 -14.54 7.41
C PHE A 13 -12.50 -15.77 8.31
N GLY A 14 -11.58 -16.72 8.22
CA GLY A 14 -11.51 -17.83 9.14
C GLY A 14 -10.97 -17.40 10.52
N THR A 15 -11.89 -17.21 11.48
CA THR A 15 -11.71 -17.11 12.96
C THR A 15 -11.35 -15.74 13.58
N PRO A 16 -11.63 -15.59 14.89
CA PRO A 16 -12.92 -15.29 15.54
C PRO A 16 -13.16 -13.75 15.58
N GLU A 17 -14.23 -13.27 16.22
CA GLU A 17 -14.53 -11.83 16.44
C GLU A 17 -13.27 -11.03 16.83
N ARG A 18 -12.58 -10.45 15.84
CA ARG A 18 -11.52 -9.48 16.09
C ARG A 18 -12.22 -8.18 16.46
N ASP A 19 -11.86 -7.66 17.63
CA ASP A 19 -12.30 -6.35 18.09
C ASP A 19 -11.77 -5.28 17.12
N LEU A 20 -12.58 -4.95 16.12
CA LEU A 20 -12.29 -3.98 15.06
C LEU A 20 -12.57 -2.54 15.52
N SER A 21 -12.42 -2.26 16.81
CA SER A 21 -12.70 -0.96 17.40
C SER A 21 -11.54 0.04 17.20
N LEU A 22 -11.88 1.33 17.19
CA LEU A 22 -10.90 2.42 17.05
C LEU A 22 -9.77 2.39 18.11
N PRO A 23 -10.01 2.05 19.40
CA PRO A 23 -8.94 1.90 20.38
C PRO A 23 -7.96 0.76 20.04
N ALA A 24 -8.45 -0.35 19.47
CA ALA A 24 -7.61 -1.44 19.01
C ALA A 24 -6.69 -0.99 17.86
N PHE A 25 -7.24 -0.22 16.91
CA PHE A 25 -6.47 0.38 15.83
C PHE A 25 -5.38 1.35 16.32
N GLN A 26 -5.71 2.24 17.26
CA GLN A 26 -4.75 3.17 17.85
C GLN A 26 -3.61 2.42 18.56
N LYS A 27 -3.93 1.35 19.29
CA LYS A 27 -2.95 0.48 19.94
C LYS A 27 -2.05 -0.22 18.91
N LEU A 28 -2.60 -0.68 17.79
CA LEU A 28 -1.82 -1.27 16.69
C LEU A 28 -0.86 -0.24 16.07
N CYS A 29 -1.34 0.97 15.77
CA CYS A 29 -0.50 2.05 15.24
C CYS A 29 0.61 2.42 16.22
N ALA A 30 0.33 2.46 17.53
CA ALA A 30 1.36 2.67 18.56
C ALA A 30 2.40 1.55 18.56
N ARG A 31 1.96 0.28 18.48
CA ARG A 31 2.87 -0.88 18.41
C ARG A 31 3.77 -0.85 17.18
N ILE A 32 3.26 -0.52 16.00
CA ILE A 32 4.06 -0.39 14.77
C ILE A 32 5.13 0.72 14.92
N ARG A 33 4.76 1.84 15.54
CA ARG A 33 5.69 2.95 15.81
C ARG A 33 6.75 2.61 16.85
N GLU A 34 6.41 1.82 17.86
CA GLU A 34 7.40 1.31 18.79
C GLU A 34 8.33 0.28 18.15
N ALA A 35 7.75 -0.64 17.36
CA ALA A 35 8.48 -1.67 16.64
C ALA A 35 9.51 -1.08 15.65
N SER A 36 9.17 0.00 14.96
CA SER A 36 10.09 0.73 14.06
C SER A 36 11.21 1.49 14.80
N ARG A 37 11.02 1.83 16.08
CA ARG A 37 12.03 2.53 16.90
C ARG A 37 12.94 1.62 17.71
N ARG A 38 12.57 0.37 17.97
CA ARG A 38 13.38 -0.56 18.76
C ARG A 38 14.68 -0.94 18.03
N PRO A 39 15.81 -1.10 18.75
CA PRO A 39 17.06 -1.58 18.15
C PRO A 39 16.90 -2.99 17.57
N ASN A 40 17.62 -3.27 16.48
CA ASN A 40 17.48 -4.45 15.62
C ASN A 40 17.40 -5.78 16.41
N GLY A 41 16.43 -6.63 16.03
CA GLY A 41 16.30 -8.02 16.50
C GLY A 41 15.09 -8.33 17.41
N SER A 42 14.28 -7.33 17.81
CA SER A 42 13.15 -7.60 18.73
C SER A 42 11.84 -8.03 18.05
N VAL A 43 11.68 -7.77 16.76
CA VAL A 43 10.44 -8.07 16.02
C VAL A 43 10.75 -9.17 15.03
N GLY A 44 10.11 -10.33 15.23
CA GLY A 44 10.21 -11.44 14.29
C GLY A 44 9.49 -11.12 12.98
N ASP A 45 9.93 -11.73 11.88
CA ASP A 45 9.32 -11.57 10.55
C ASP A 45 7.80 -11.79 10.58
N ALA A 46 7.37 -12.90 11.19
CA ALA A 46 5.95 -13.23 11.35
C ALA A 46 5.15 -12.18 12.13
N GLU A 47 5.75 -11.56 13.15
CA GLU A 47 5.07 -10.50 13.91
C GLU A 47 4.94 -9.22 13.07
N GLY A 48 5.98 -8.85 12.33
CA GLY A 48 5.95 -7.70 11.42
C GLY A 48 4.92 -7.85 10.31
N VAL A 49 4.90 -9.01 9.66
CA VAL A 49 3.91 -9.36 8.64
C VAL A 49 2.50 -9.29 9.21
N GLU A 50 2.24 -9.89 10.38
CA GLU A 50 0.89 -9.87 10.97
C GLU A 50 0.44 -8.46 11.37
N MET A 51 1.35 -7.60 11.83
CA MET A 51 1.05 -6.20 12.12
C MET A 51 0.67 -5.43 10.85
N LEU A 52 1.42 -5.59 9.77
CA LEU A 52 1.14 -4.94 8.48
C LEU A 52 -0.17 -5.45 7.86
N ARG A 53 -0.44 -6.76 7.98
CA ARG A 53 -1.68 -7.38 7.51
C ARG A 53 -2.89 -6.85 8.27
N SER A 54 -2.81 -6.86 9.61
CA SER A 54 -3.87 -6.34 10.47
C SER A 54 -4.14 -4.85 10.22
N LEU A 55 -3.10 -4.06 9.96
CA LEU A 55 -3.24 -2.65 9.59
C LEU A 55 -4.09 -2.48 8.31
N GLY A 56 -3.85 -3.30 7.29
CA GLY A 56 -4.66 -3.31 6.07
C GLY A 56 -6.13 -3.62 6.35
N GLU A 57 -6.41 -4.61 7.21
CA GLU A 57 -7.78 -4.96 7.62
C GLU A 57 -8.52 -3.80 8.29
N PHE A 58 -7.88 -3.15 9.26
CA PHE A 58 -8.50 -2.01 9.97
C PHE A 58 -8.76 -0.83 9.03
N LEU A 59 -7.85 -0.56 8.08
CA LEU A 59 -8.04 0.52 7.11
C LEU A 59 -9.19 0.21 6.13
N VAL A 60 -9.36 -1.05 5.73
CA VAL A 60 -10.53 -1.47 4.93
C VAL A 60 -11.81 -1.33 5.75
N PHE A 61 -11.81 -1.81 6.99
CA PHE A 61 -12.97 -1.79 7.86
C PHE A 61 -13.44 -0.36 8.15
N GLY A 62 -12.51 0.54 8.49
CA GLY A 62 -12.81 1.94 8.76
C GLY A 62 -13.43 2.68 7.56
N GLU A 63 -13.05 2.31 6.34
CA GLU A 63 -13.66 2.85 5.10
C GLU A 63 -15.06 2.28 4.84
N MET A 64 -15.32 1.00 5.16
CA MET A 64 -16.64 0.39 5.02
C MET A 64 -17.67 0.95 6.01
N GLU A 65 -17.27 1.18 7.26
CA GLU A 65 -18.15 1.75 8.29
C GLU A 65 -18.58 3.19 7.93
N SER A 66 -17.65 3.97 7.35
CA SER A 66 -17.90 5.31 6.82
C SER A 66 -18.91 5.30 5.65
N GLU A 67 -18.98 4.22 4.86
CA GLU A 67 -19.92 4.07 3.75
C GLU A 67 -21.34 3.73 4.21
N ALA A 68 -21.51 2.93 5.27
CA ALA A 68 -22.82 2.51 5.76
C ALA A 68 -23.61 3.61 6.48
N ALA A 69 -22.92 4.58 7.11
CA ALA A 69 -23.53 5.55 8.01
C ALA A 69 -24.20 6.77 7.32
N ASN A 70 -23.92 7.04 6.04
CA ASN A 70 -24.46 8.20 5.29
C ASN A 70 -24.29 9.57 6.01
N GLU A 71 -23.40 9.64 6.99
CA GLU A 71 -23.05 10.82 7.78
C GLU A 71 -21.90 11.59 7.11
N PRO A 72 -21.70 12.89 7.42
CA PRO A 72 -20.52 13.63 6.95
C PRO A 72 -19.26 12.89 7.37
N ARG A 73 -18.66 12.19 6.40
CA ARG A 73 -17.50 11.30 6.54
C ARG A 73 -16.44 11.89 7.46
N LYS A 74 -16.26 11.25 8.60
CA LYS A 74 -15.06 11.43 9.40
C LYS A 74 -14.24 10.16 9.21
N ASP A 75 -13.21 10.22 8.37
CA ASP A 75 -12.31 9.09 8.11
C ASP A 75 -11.37 8.92 9.32
N VAL A 76 -11.94 8.69 10.53
CA VAL A 76 -11.21 8.74 11.81
C VAL A 76 -10.04 7.77 11.84
N HIS A 77 -10.19 6.59 11.21
CA HIS A 77 -9.11 5.62 11.07
C HIS A 77 -7.96 6.16 10.18
N PHE A 78 -8.30 6.83 9.09
CA PHE A 78 -7.31 7.46 8.21
C PHE A 78 -6.64 8.67 8.87
N ASP A 79 -7.39 9.47 9.62
CA ASP A 79 -6.86 10.60 10.39
C ASP A 79 -5.82 10.12 11.40
N VAL A 80 -6.15 9.12 12.22
CA VAL A 80 -5.21 8.51 13.19
C VAL A 80 -3.98 7.92 12.50
N PHE A 81 -4.18 7.26 11.35
CA PHE A 81 -3.08 6.72 10.55
C PHE A 81 -2.10 7.80 10.09
N CYS A 82 -2.66 8.93 9.62
CA CYS A 82 -1.90 10.07 9.12
C CYS A 82 -1.21 10.86 10.24
N GLU A 83 -1.94 11.21 11.30
CA GLU A 83 -1.40 11.89 12.49
C GLU A 83 -0.26 11.11 13.14
N GLY A 84 -0.36 9.77 13.12
CA GLY A 84 0.65 8.89 13.66
C GLY A 84 1.93 8.78 12.83
N ASN A 85 1.93 9.24 11.57
CA ASN A 85 2.91 8.86 10.57
C ASN A 85 3.12 7.33 10.50
N THR A 86 2.02 6.59 10.57
CA THR A 86 2.06 5.12 10.63
C THR A 86 2.63 4.54 9.34
N LEU A 87 2.42 5.20 8.19
CA LEU A 87 3.01 4.80 6.92
C LEU A 87 4.54 4.79 6.98
N GLY A 88 5.17 5.87 7.45
CA GLY A 88 6.62 5.93 7.61
C GLY A 88 7.15 4.84 8.54
N ALA A 89 6.45 4.61 9.66
CA ALA A 89 6.79 3.55 10.59
C ALA A 89 6.70 2.14 9.95
N CYS A 90 5.72 1.89 9.07
CA CYS A 90 5.63 0.65 8.31
C CYS A 90 6.81 0.47 7.36
N VAL A 91 7.18 1.51 6.61
CA VAL A 91 8.32 1.45 5.67
C VAL A 91 9.63 1.19 6.43
N GLU A 92 9.86 1.91 7.54
CA GLU A 92 11.03 1.70 8.40
C GLU A 92 11.05 0.28 9.00
N LEU A 93 9.91 -0.22 9.46
CA LEU A 93 9.80 -1.57 10.01
C LEU A 93 10.14 -2.63 8.95
N THR A 94 9.60 -2.51 7.74
CA THR A 94 9.89 -3.45 6.65
C THR A 94 11.36 -3.40 6.23
N ASN A 95 11.95 -2.21 6.14
CA ASN A 95 13.38 -2.07 5.83
C ASN A 95 14.27 -2.68 6.92
N ARG A 96 13.85 -2.65 8.19
CA ARG A 96 14.58 -3.30 9.30
C ARG A 96 14.46 -4.82 9.29
N ILE A 97 13.25 -5.36 9.07
CA ILE A 97 13.04 -6.81 9.00
C ILE A 97 13.77 -7.37 7.78
N ASN A 98 13.74 -6.63 6.65
CA ASN A 98 14.41 -6.95 5.38
C ASN A 98 14.15 -8.38 4.88
N SER A 99 12.95 -8.91 5.14
CA SER A 99 12.47 -10.20 4.62
C SER A 99 11.59 -9.99 3.39
N SER A 100 11.55 -10.96 2.48
CA SER A 100 10.62 -10.93 1.34
C SER A 100 9.17 -10.91 1.81
N GLY A 101 8.83 -11.68 2.86
CA GLY A 101 7.49 -11.72 3.44
C GLY A 101 6.99 -10.36 3.93
N ALA A 102 7.81 -9.62 4.70
CA ALA A 102 7.45 -8.28 5.17
C ALA A 102 7.36 -7.27 4.03
N LYS A 103 8.21 -7.39 3.00
CA LYS A 103 8.16 -6.54 1.80
C LYS A 103 6.90 -6.78 0.98
N ILE A 104 6.57 -8.04 0.70
CA ILE A 104 5.33 -8.44 0.00
C ILE A 104 4.12 -7.95 0.78
N GLN A 105 4.07 -8.18 2.10
CA GLN A 105 2.94 -7.75 2.91
C GLN A 105 2.80 -6.23 2.94
N LEU A 106 3.91 -5.47 3.01
CA LEU A 106 3.87 -4.02 2.90
C LEU A 106 3.25 -3.59 1.57
N LEU A 107 3.72 -4.14 0.45
CA LEU A 107 3.19 -3.82 -0.89
C LEU A 107 1.69 -4.12 -1.00
N GLN A 108 1.24 -5.24 -0.43
CA GLN A 108 -0.17 -5.60 -0.38
C GLN A 108 -0.99 -4.61 0.47
N THR A 109 -0.52 -4.29 1.67
CA THR A 109 -1.20 -3.33 2.57
C THR A 109 -1.28 -1.94 1.93
N LEU A 110 -0.21 -1.48 1.26
CA LEU A 110 -0.21 -0.22 0.53
C LEU A 110 -1.13 -0.25 -0.69
N SER A 111 -1.18 -1.36 -1.43
CA SER A 111 -2.11 -1.53 -2.54
C SER A 111 -3.56 -1.38 -2.07
N ILE A 112 -3.91 -2.06 -0.99
CA ILE A 112 -5.25 -1.98 -0.36
C ILE A 112 -5.55 -0.54 0.06
N LEU A 113 -4.61 0.12 0.73
CA LEU A 113 -4.79 1.52 1.16
C LEU A 113 -5.04 2.45 -0.03
N VAL A 114 -4.22 2.36 -1.07
CA VAL A 114 -4.35 3.20 -2.27
C VAL A 114 -5.67 2.95 -3.02
N GLN A 115 -6.14 1.70 -3.07
CA GLN A 115 -7.43 1.35 -3.69
C GLN A 115 -8.61 1.85 -2.87
N ASN A 116 -8.54 1.75 -1.54
CA ASN A 116 -9.65 2.10 -0.66
C ASN A 116 -9.79 3.59 -0.41
N VAL A 117 -8.72 4.38 -0.53
CA VAL A 117 -8.81 5.84 -0.35
C VAL A 117 -9.68 6.45 -1.46
N ARG A 118 -10.92 6.84 -1.09
CA ARG A 118 -11.90 7.44 -2.01
C ARG A 118 -11.83 8.97 -2.05
N SER A 119 -11.44 9.60 -0.95
CA SER A 119 -11.32 11.07 -0.86
C SER A 119 -10.08 11.58 -1.59
N ALA A 120 -10.23 12.65 -2.38
CA ALA A 120 -9.11 13.29 -3.06
C ALA A 120 -8.08 13.88 -2.08
N THR A 121 -8.55 14.44 -0.96
CA THR A 121 -7.68 15.01 0.09
C THR A 121 -6.83 13.92 0.74
N SER A 122 -7.44 12.79 1.10
CA SER A 122 -6.75 11.64 1.70
C SER A 122 -5.74 11.03 0.71
N LEU A 123 -6.09 10.94 -0.58
CA LEU A 123 -5.17 10.48 -1.62
C LEU A 123 -3.96 11.41 -1.76
N PHE A 124 -4.21 12.73 -1.83
CA PHE A 124 -3.12 13.70 -1.92
C PHE A 124 -2.23 13.66 -0.69
N PHE A 125 -2.80 13.52 0.51
CA PHE A 125 -2.00 13.39 1.72
C PHE A 125 -1.10 12.15 1.67
N LEU A 126 -1.66 10.99 1.30
CA LEU A 126 -0.92 9.74 1.18
C LEU A 126 0.27 9.85 0.21
N LEU A 127 0.05 10.44 -0.96
CA LEU A 127 1.07 10.57 -2.01
C LEU A 127 2.10 11.68 -1.70
N SER A 128 1.69 12.78 -1.07
CA SER A 128 2.55 13.95 -0.83
C SER A 128 3.71 13.73 0.15
N ASN A 129 3.61 12.72 1.02
CA ASN A 129 4.66 12.38 1.99
C ASN A 129 5.84 11.61 1.39
N ASN A 130 5.82 11.33 0.08
CA ASN A 130 6.89 10.68 -0.68
C ASN A 130 7.26 9.23 -0.26
N TYR A 131 6.57 8.65 0.74
CA TYR A 131 6.78 7.25 1.15
C TYR A 131 6.52 6.25 0.02
N VAL A 132 5.58 6.54 -0.87
CA VAL A 132 5.32 5.70 -2.05
C VAL A 132 6.55 5.65 -2.97
N ASN A 133 7.17 6.79 -3.26
CA ASN A 133 8.37 6.83 -4.09
C ASN A 133 9.56 6.17 -3.39
N GLN A 134 9.70 6.36 -2.08
CA GLN A 134 10.71 5.65 -1.30
C GLN A 134 10.55 4.13 -1.40
N VAL A 135 9.33 3.61 -1.25
CA VAL A 135 9.05 2.17 -1.41
C VAL A 135 9.37 1.70 -2.84
N LEU A 136 9.00 2.48 -3.86
CA LEU A 136 9.31 2.14 -5.25
C LEU A 136 10.80 2.01 -5.51
N GLU A 137 11.62 2.84 -4.86
CA GLU A 137 13.07 2.83 -5.00
C GLU A 137 13.71 1.64 -4.28
N THR A 138 13.39 1.46 -2.99
CA THR A 138 14.15 0.59 -2.08
C THR A 138 13.68 -0.87 -2.05
N ILE A 139 12.42 -1.14 -2.38
CA ILE A 139 11.83 -2.46 -2.07
C ILE A 139 12.51 -3.60 -2.85
N LEU A 140 12.96 -3.34 -4.07
CA LEU A 140 13.57 -4.31 -4.98
C LEU A 140 15.11 -4.30 -5.02
N GLU A 141 15.78 -3.34 -4.38
CA GLU A 141 17.24 -3.10 -4.59
C GLU A 141 18.09 -4.36 -4.42
N ASP A 142 17.82 -5.17 -3.40
CA ASP A 142 18.61 -6.36 -3.07
C ASP A 142 17.94 -7.70 -3.46
N ARG A 143 16.82 -7.69 -4.20
CA ARG A 143 15.94 -8.87 -4.37
C ARG A 143 15.29 -8.94 -5.77
N MET A 144 16.03 -8.60 -6.82
CA MET A 144 15.55 -8.68 -8.21
C MET A 144 15.42 -10.13 -8.75
N ASP A 145 15.78 -11.12 -7.95
CA ASP A 145 15.66 -12.55 -8.22
C ASP A 145 14.42 -13.20 -7.60
N ASP A 146 13.72 -12.50 -6.70
CA ASP A 146 12.54 -13.00 -6.00
C ASP A 146 11.26 -12.76 -6.83
N ALA A 147 10.79 -13.80 -7.52
CA ALA A 147 9.63 -13.75 -8.40
C ALA A 147 8.34 -13.35 -7.66
N ASP A 148 8.11 -13.85 -6.45
CA ASP A 148 6.91 -13.54 -5.66
C ASP A 148 6.89 -12.06 -5.26
N LEU A 149 8.06 -11.53 -4.90
CA LEU A 149 8.21 -10.10 -4.60
C LEU A 149 8.01 -9.23 -5.85
N ILE A 150 8.53 -9.64 -7.00
CA ILE A 150 8.33 -8.94 -8.28
C ILE A 150 6.84 -8.91 -8.65
N ASP A 151 6.13 -10.02 -8.53
CA ASP A 151 4.70 -10.09 -8.82
C ASP A 151 3.90 -9.16 -7.91
N ALA A 152 4.19 -9.17 -6.61
CA ALA A 152 3.59 -8.25 -5.65
C ALA A 152 3.92 -6.78 -5.98
N PHE A 153 5.16 -6.50 -6.38
CA PHE A 153 5.59 -5.16 -6.77
C PHE A 153 4.87 -4.65 -8.02
N VAL A 154 4.75 -5.48 -9.05
CA VAL A 154 4.08 -5.14 -10.29
C VAL A 154 2.58 -4.93 -10.06
N ALA A 155 1.95 -5.74 -9.20
CA ALA A 155 0.56 -5.55 -8.79
C ALA A 155 0.35 -4.21 -8.04
N PHE A 156 1.30 -3.83 -7.17
CA PHE A 156 1.29 -2.53 -6.52
C PHE A 156 1.47 -1.39 -7.54
N CYS A 157 2.41 -1.52 -8.49
CA CYS A 157 2.61 -0.53 -9.55
C CYS A 157 1.36 -0.33 -10.41
N LYS A 158 0.63 -1.40 -10.75
CA LYS A 158 -0.67 -1.29 -11.45
C LYS A 158 -1.68 -0.51 -10.62
N THR A 159 -1.75 -0.81 -9.32
CA THR A 159 -2.66 -0.13 -8.40
C THR A 159 -2.38 1.37 -8.35
N LEU A 160 -1.10 1.76 -8.27
CA LEU A 160 -0.68 3.16 -8.34
C LEU A 160 -1.06 3.78 -9.70
N ALA A 161 -0.77 3.08 -10.80
CA ALA A 161 -1.04 3.55 -12.15
C ALA A 161 -2.52 3.92 -12.36
N LEU A 162 -3.46 3.16 -11.78
CA LEU A 162 -4.90 3.44 -11.85
C LEU A 162 -5.31 4.73 -11.12
N ARG A 163 -4.49 5.23 -10.20
CA ARG A 163 -4.73 6.48 -9.46
C ARG A 163 -4.02 7.69 -10.08
N ILE A 164 -3.22 7.47 -11.13
CA ILE A 164 -2.53 8.55 -11.84
C ILE A 164 -3.54 9.29 -12.71
N ASN A 165 -3.58 10.60 -12.53
CA ASN A 165 -4.34 11.54 -13.32
C ASN A 165 -3.53 12.85 -13.43
N PRO A 166 -3.95 13.80 -14.26
CA PRO A 166 -3.21 15.06 -14.45
C PRO A 166 -2.93 15.85 -13.16
N ARG A 167 -3.70 15.64 -12.08
CA ARG A 167 -3.50 16.30 -10.78
C ARG A 167 -2.61 15.51 -9.83
N THR A 168 -2.52 14.19 -9.97
CA THR A 168 -1.73 13.32 -9.08
C THR A 168 -0.37 12.95 -9.65
N VAL A 169 -0.17 13.06 -10.97
CA VAL A 169 1.06 12.63 -11.65
C VAL A 169 2.33 13.26 -11.06
N GLN A 170 2.23 14.53 -10.62
CA GLN A 170 3.34 15.25 -9.97
C GLN A 170 3.88 14.58 -8.70
N PHE A 171 3.06 13.80 -7.98
CA PHE A 171 3.49 13.13 -6.75
C PHE A 171 4.31 11.86 -7.02
N PHE A 172 4.30 11.34 -8.24
CA PHE A 172 5.09 10.16 -8.62
C PHE A 172 6.49 10.53 -9.11
N PHE A 173 6.84 11.81 -9.14
CA PHE A 173 8.19 12.27 -9.38
C PHE A 173 8.94 12.42 -8.06
N ALA A 174 10.16 11.88 -7.99
CA ALA A 174 10.99 11.98 -6.79
C ALA A 174 11.58 13.38 -6.61
N ASP A 175 11.76 14.12 -7.70
CA ASP A 175 12.25 15.50 -7.71
C ASP A 175 11.15 16.50 -8.09
N ARG A 176 11.20 17.70 -7.49
CA ARG A 176 10.34 18.83 -7.81
C ARG A 176 10.50 19.34 -9.23
N ALA A 177 11.64 19.04 -9.88
CA ALA A 177 11.85 19.33 -11.29
C ALA A 177 11.09 18.36 -12.24
N CYS A 178 10.40 17.35 -11.71
CA CYS A 178 9.67 16.35 -12.47
C CYS A 178 10.52 15.63 -13.54
N THR A 179 11.80 15.39 -13.22
CA THR A 179 12.79 14.78 -14.11
C THR A 179 12.86 13.27 -13.96
N TYR A 180 12.63 12.76 -12.75
CA TYR A 180 12.75 11.35 -12.42
C TYR A 180 11.47 10.83 -11.75
N CYS A 181 10.88 9.80 -12.37
CA CYS A 181 9.68 9.11 -11.89
C CYS A 181 10.05 7.65 -11.58
N PRO A 182 10.22 7.28 -10.29
CA PRO A 182 10.61 5.92 -9.91
C PRO A 182 9.67 4.85 -10.47
N LEU A 183 8.36 5.11 -10.47
CA LEU A 183 7.37 4.18 -11.01
C LEU A 183 7.61 3.89 -12.49
N PHE A 184 7.91 4.93 -13.28
CA PHE A 184 8.18 4.79 -14.71
C PHE A 184 9.49 4.05 -14.96
N GLU A 185 10.57 4.43 -14.26
CA GLU A 185 11.88 3.82 -14.44
C GLU A 185 11.89 2.34 -14.03
N LYS A 186 11.28 1.99 -12.89
CA LYS A 186 11.17 0.59 -12.47
C LYS A 186 10.35 -0.23 -13.47
N CYS A 187 9.29 0.32 -14.07
CA CYS A 187 8.54 -0.38 -15.12
C CYS A 187 9.38 -0.62 -16.38
N LEU A 188 10.33 0.27 -16.73
CA LEU A 188 11.24 0.04 -17.87
C LEU A 188 12.14 -1.18 -17.65
N LEU A 189 12.58 -1.44 -16.42
CA LEU A 189 13.39 -2.61 -16.09
C LEU A 189 12.65 -3.92 -16.40
N PHE A 190 11.33 -3.95 -16.19
CA PHE A 190 10.49 -5.13 -16.42
C PHE A 190 10.11 -5.38 -17.88
N LEU A 191 10.48 -4.51 -18.82
CA LEU A 191 10.23 -4.74 -20.25
C LEU A 191 10.95 -5.97 -20.80
N ARG A 192 12.05 -6.36 -20.17
CA ARG A 192 12.84 -7.54 -20.52
C ARG A 192 12.68 -8.70 -19.53
N ALA A 193 11.68 -8.63 -18.64
CA ALA A 193 11.39 -9.73 -17.73
C ALA A 193 11.00 -10.98 -18.53
N ASP A 194 11.45 -12.14 -18.05
CA ASP A 194 11.11 -13.45 -18.63
C ASP A 194 9.61 -13.74 -18.48
N ASP A 195 9.05 -13.36 -17.32
CA ASP A 195 7.62 -13.50 -17.06
C ASP A 195 6.79 -12.57 -17.96
N THR A 196 5.89 -13.21 -18.72
CA THR A 196 5.06 -12.51 -19.71
C THR A 196 3.98 -11.65 -19.05
N MET A 197 3.45 -12.05 -17.89
CA MET A 197 2.49 -11.26 -17.13
C MET A 197 3.15 -10.00 -16.58
N VAL A 198 4.34 -10.11 -15.98
CA VAL A 198 5.12 -8.97 -15.48
C VAL A 198 5.41 -7.98 -16.61
N ARG A 199 5.89 -8.48 -17.75
CA ARG A 199 6.19 -7.66 -18.93
C ARG A 199 4.94 -6.95 -19.47
N THR A 200 3.84 -7.65 -19.66
CA THR A 200 2.57 -7.07 -20.17
C THR A 200 2.04 -6.00 -19.24
N SER A 201 2.16 -6.24 -17.94
CA SER A 201 1.76 -5.32 -16.89
C SER A 201 2.56 -4.02 -16.91
N ALA A 202 3.89 -4.14 -16.98
CA ALA A 202 4.78 -2.99 -17.09
C ALA A 202 4.50 -2.18 -18.36
N MET A 203 4.32 -2.85 -19.51
CA MET A 203 3.95 -2.19 -20.77
C MET A 203 2.63 -1.41 -20.64
N THR A 204 1.62 -1.99 -19.99
CA THR A 204 0.32 -1.32 -19.78
C THR A 204 0.48 -0.04 -18.96
N ILE A 205 1.29 -0.08 -17.90
CA ILE A 205 1.57 1.08 -17.05
C ILE A 205 2.30 2.16 -17.85
N LEU A 206 3.34 1.81 -18.60
CA LEU A 206 4.10 2.75 -19.43
C LEU A 206 3.21 3.41 -20.50
N LEU A 207 2.35 2.63 -21.16
CA LEU A 207 1.37 3.15 -22.11
C LEU A 207 0.39 4.12 -21.45
N HIS A 208 -0.03 3.86 -20.20
CA HIS A 208 -0.87 4.78 -19.46
C HIS A 208 -0.17 6.13 -19.22
N PHE A 209 1.11 6.12 -18.83
CA PHE A 209 1.90 7.35 -18.70
C PHE A 209 2.02 8.13 -20.02
N LEU A 210 2.30 7.45 -21.13
CA LEU A 210 2.40 8.09 -22.45
C LEU A 210 1.04 8.68 -22.90
N ALA A 211 -0.06 8.00 -22.60
CA ALA A 211 -1.40 8.50 -22.90
C ALA A 211 -1.77 9.75 -22.08
N LEU A 212 -1.19 9.93 -20.89
CA LEU A 212 -1.39 11.12 -20.07
C LEU A 212 -0.60 12.33 -20.60
N GLY A 213 0.58 12.13 -21.17
CA GLY A 213 1.40 13.22 -21.73
C GLY A 213 0.97 13.72 -23.12
N SER A 214 0.07 13.01 -23.80
CA SER A 214 -0.46 13.39 -25.12
C SER A 214 -1.73 14.24 -25.07
N ARG A 215 -2.22 14.59 -23.87
CA ARG A 215 -3.39 15.44 -23.63
C ARG A 215 -2.97 16.77 -23.03
#